data_AF-A0A2N9NW44-F1
#
_entry.id   AF-A0A2N9NW44-F1
#
_cell.length_a   1.000
_cell.length_b   1.000
_cell.length_c   1.000
_cell.angle_alpha   90.00
_cell.angle_beta   90.00
_cell.angle_gamma   90.00
#
_symmetry.space_group_name_H-M   'P 1'
#
loop_
_entity.id
_entity.type
_entity.pdbx_description
1 polymer ?
#
loop_
_entity_poly.entity_id
_entity_poly.type
_entity_poly.pdbx_seq_one_letter_code
_entity_poly.pdbx_strand_id
1 'polypeptide(L)'
;MRAWLAGHPETHADWEAETALNEALARLPDAPVPSNFTSLVLQSLERETAQSSCSALPAGAWLWTSRWLARGAFAAVVLAAGLFSYRQVRIDHRHALVKSVEAVSEVSSLPSPKILEDFDAIRALDTAPAADEQLISGPLELALLK
;
A
#
# COMPACT_ATOMS: atom_id res chain seq x y z
N MET A 1 4.46 22.25 -30.51
CA MET A 1 3.90 21.62 -29.29
C MET A 1 2.90 20.51 -29.61
N ARG A 2 1.80 20.76 -30.35
CA ARG A 2 0.82 19.71 -30.72
C ARG A 2 1.41 18.51 -31.49
N ALA A 3 2.37 18.74 -32.37
CA ALA A 3 3.08 17.66 -33.08
C ALA A 3 3.96 16.79 -32.18
N TRP A 4 4.40 17.31 -31.01
CA TRP A 4 5.21 16.57 -30.04
C TRP A 4 4.33 15.73 -29.11
N LEU A 5 3.18 16.29 -28.68
CA LEU A 5 2.15 15.59 -27.91
C LEU A 5 1.53 14.41 -28.69
N ALA A 6 1.40 14.54 -30.03
CA ALA A 6 0.93 13.45 -30.88
C ALA A 6 1.85 12.21 -30.89
N GLY A 7 3.12 12.37 -30.52
CA GLY A 7 4.08 11.27 -30.38
C GLY A 7 4.19 10.68 -28.97
N HIS A 8 3.54 11.31 -27.97
CA HIS A 8 3.61 10.92 -26.55
C HIS A 8 2.20 10.90 -25.95
N PRO A 9 1.36 9.93 -26.33
CA PRO A 9 -0.04 9.86 -25.90
C PRO A 9 -0.21 9.79 -24.36
N GLU A 10 0.80 9.31 -23.64
CA GLU A 10 0.87 9.30 -22.18
C GLU A 10 0.88 10.71 -21.56
N THR A 11 1.39 11.71 -22.28
CA THR A 11 1.44 13.11 -21.81
C THR A 11 0.20 13.92 -22.19
N HIS A 12 -0.69 13.35 -23.01
CA HIS A 12 -1.90 14.02 -23.46
C HIS A 12 -2.87 14.25 -22.28
N ALA A 13 -3.01 13.25 -21.41
CA ALA A 13 -3.87 13.34 -20.22
C ALA A 13 -3.39 14.42 -19.24
N ASP A 14 -2.08 14.49 -18.98
CA ASP A 14 -1.50 15.53 -18.12
C ASP A 14 -1.69 16.93 -18.73
N TRP A 15 -1.50 17.06 -20.05
CA TRP A 15 -1.72 18.32 -20.73
C TRP A 15 -3.20 18.78 -20.70
N GLU A 16 -4.13 17.85 -20.86
CA GLU A 16 -5.57 18.13 -20.71
C GLU A 16 -5.92 18.56 -19.28
N ALA A 17 -5.36 17.89 -18.27
CA ALA A 17 -5.55 18.24 -16.87
C ALA A 17 -5.02 19.65 -16.54
N GLU A 18 -3.81 19.98 -17.00
CA GLU A 18 -3.21 21.31 -16.86
C GLU A 18 -4.02 22.38 -17.59
N THR A 19 -4.52 22.07 -18.79
CA THR A 19 -5.36 23.00 -19.56
C THR A 19 -6.68 23.25 -18.84
N ALA A 20 -7.33 22.20 -18.33
CA ALA A 20 -8.57 22.31 -17.57
C ALA A 20 -8.37 23.09 -16.25
N LEU A 21 -7.24 22.88 -15.58
CA LEU A 21 -6.86 23.64 -14.39
C LEU A 21 -6.67 25.12 -14.71
N ASN A 22 -5.95 25.44 -15.78
CA ASN A 22 -5.72 26.82 -16.20
C ASN A 22 -7.03 27.53 -16.58
N GLU A 23 -7.96 26.83 -17.25
CA GLU A 23 -9.30 27.36 -17.50
C GLU A 23 -10.10 27.58 -16.21
N ALA A 24 -10.01 26.67 -15.24
CA ALA A 24 -10.67 26.83 -13.95
C ALA A 24 -10.11 28.03 -13.18
N LEU A 25 -8.79 28.23 -13.21
CA LEU A 25 -8.13 29.39 -12.60
C LEU A 25 -8.51 30.70 -13.30
N ALA A 26 -8.61 30.71 -14.64
CA ALA A 26 -9.01 31.88 -15.41
C ALA A 26 -10.48 32.29 -15.17
N ARG A 27 -11.32 31.37 -14.68
CA ARG A 27 -12.71 31.66 -14.29
C ARG A 27 -12.82 32.21 -12.87
N LEU A 28 -11.75 32.21 -12.08
CA LEU A 28 -11.79 32.81 -10.74
C LEU A 28 -11.97 34.33 -10.86
N PRO A 29 -12.83 34.93 -10.01
CA PRO A 29 -12.99 36.37 -10.00
C PRO A 29 -11.69 37.05 -9.55
N ASP A 30 -11.35 38.18 -10.17
CA ASP A 30 -10.26 39.02 -9.70
C ASP A 30 -10.51 39.45 -8.25
N ALA A 31 -9.60 39.06 -7.37
CA ALA A 31 -9.66 39.45 -5.97
C ALA A 31 -9.21 40.91 -5.84
N PRO A 32 -10.00 41.80 -5.22
CA PRO A 32 -9.57 43.17 -5.00
C PRO A 32 -8.36 43.18 -4.06
N VAL A 33 -7.23 43.68 -4.55
CA VAL A 33 -6.01 43.83 -3.76
C VAL A 33 -6.16 45.06 -2.86
N PRO A 34 -5.98 44.93 -1.53
CA PRO A 34 -6.06 46.09 -0.65
C PRO A 34 -4.92 47.08 -0.94
N SER A 35 -5.19 48.38 -0.89
CA SER A 35 -4.18 49.43 -1.09
C SER A 35 -3.01 49.35 -0.11
N ASN A 36 -3.24 48.73 1.05
CA ASN A 36 -2.25 48.53 2.12
C ASN A 36 -1.65 47.11 2.11
N PHE A 37 -1.69 46.41 0.97
CA PHE A 37 -1.18 45.04 0.84
C PHE A 37 0.24 44.90 1.40
N THR A 38 1.16 45.79 1.01
CA THR A 38 2.55 45.75 1.49
C THR A 38 2.65 45.88 3.01
N SER A 39 1.85 46.76 3.61
CA SER A 39 1.82 46.92 5.07
C SER A 39 1.28 45.68 5.77
N LEU A 40 0.25 45.04 5.22
CA LEU A 40 -0.30 43.78 5.76
C LEU A 40 0.71 42.63 5.65
N VAL A 41 1.44 42.55 4.53
CA VAL A 41 2.49 41.54 4.32
C VAL A 41 3.66 41.76 5.29
N LEU A 42 4.16 42.99 5.42
CA LEU A 42 5.23 43.30 6.38
C LEU A 42 4.80 43.01 7.82
N GLN A 43 3.56 43.36 8.18
CA GLN A 43 3.01 43.05 9.49
C GLN A 43 2.86 41.54 9.74
N SER A 44 2.45 40.75 8.73
CA SER A 44 2.40 39.30 8.86
C SER A 44 3.78 38.68 9.05
N LEU A 45 4.78 39.18 8.32
CA LEU A 45 6.17 38.74 8.45
C LEU A 45 6.73 39.08 9.83
N GLU A 46 6.51 40.31 10.32
CA GLU A 46 6.95 40.73 11.64
C GLU A 46 6.31 39.86 12.75
N ARG A 47 5.01 39.56 12.63
CA ARG A 47 4.33 38.66 13.59
C ARG A 47 4.88 37.23 13.56
N GLU A 48 5.23 36.70 12.40
CA GLU A 48 5.82 35.35 12.26
C GLU A 48 7.23 35.30 12.87
N THR A 49 8.03 36.35 12.67
CA THR A 49 9.36 36.47 13.29
C THR A 49 9.27 36.66 14.81
N ALA A 50 8.31 37.45 15.31
CA ALA A 50 8.11 37.68 16.74
C ALA A 50 7.50 36.48 17.47
N GLN A 51 6.60 35.71 16.82
CA GLN A 51 6.06 34.46 17.37
C GLN A 51 7.12 33.39 17.52
N SER A 52 8.18 33.43 16.71
CA SER A 52 9.32 32.53 16.87
C SER A 52 10.08 32.78 18.19
N SER A 53 9.89 33.92 18.84
CA SER A 53 10.59 34.31 20.08
C SER A 53 9.75 34.20 21.36
N CYS A 54 8.42 34.14 21.26
CA CYS A 54 7.52 34.28 22.42
C CYS A 54 6.55 33.09 22.52
N SER A 55 6.91 32.09 23.33
CA SER A 55 6.03 30.99 23.71
C SER A 55 5.00 31.46 24.76
N ALA A 56 3.95 32.15 24.31
CA ALA A 56 2.70 32.31 25.04
C ALA A 56 1.59 31.69 24.19
N LEU A 57 0.85 30.74 24.77
CA LEU A 57 -0.05 29.83 24.06
C LEU A 57 -0.90 30.54 22.98
N PRO A 58 -0.60 30.29 21.69
CA PRO A 58 -1.07 31.12 20.59
C PRO A 58 -2.35 30.55 19.97
N ALA A 59 -3.14 31.40 19.31
CA ALA A 59 -4.22 30.98 18.41
C ALA A 59 -3.76 29.95 17.33
N GLY A 60 -2.45 29.80 17.12
CA GLY A 60 -1.82 28.75 16.31
C GLY A 60 -1.97 27.33 16.87
N ALA A 61 -2.21 27.11 18.16
CA ALA A 61 -2.46 25.77 18.71
C ALA A 61 -3.74 25.15 18.11
N TRP A 62 -4.75 25.98 17.83
CA TRP A 62 -6.00 25.58 17.17
C TRP A 62 -5.81 25.24 15.68
N LEU A 63 -4.98 26.00 14.97
CA LEU A 63 -4.61 25.68 13.58
C LEU A 63 -3.71 24.44 13.50
N TRP A 64 -2.85 24.23 14.51
CA TRP A 64 -1.99 23.07 14.56
C TRP A 64 -2.84 21.81 14.74
N THR A 65 -3.73 21.75 15.73
CA THR A 65 -4.66 20.62 15.89
C THR A 65 -5.50 20.39 14.63
N SER A 66 -5.97 21.45 13.96
CA SER A 66 -6.68 21.33 12.68
C SER A 66 -5.81 20.74 11.55
N ARG A 67 -4.53 21.12 11.45
CA ARG A 67 -3.57 20.55 10.48
C ARG A 67 -3.24 19.08 10.78
N TRP A 68 -3.13 18.71 12.05
CA TRP A 68 -2.94 17.31 12.44
C TRP A 68 -4.22 16.50 12.20
N LEU A 69 -5.42 17.07 12.40
CA LEU A 69 -6.69 16.48 11.99
C LEU A 69 -6.77 16.29 10.47
N ALA A 70 -6.38 17.30 9.68
CA ALA A 70 -6.38 17.21 8.22
C ALA A 70 -5.39 16.14 7.71
N ARG A 71 -4.19 16.05 8.31
CA ARG A 71 -3.23 14.97 8.02
C ARG A 71 -3.77 13.60 8.42
N GLY A 72 -4.44 13.51 9.57
CA GLY A 72 -5.11 12.28 10.03
C GLY A 72 -6.23 11.86 9.09
N ALA A 73 -7.07 12.80 8.65
CA ALA A 73 -8.15 12.56 7.70
C ALA A 73 -7.60 12.11 6.34
N PHE A 74 -6.54 12.75 5.84
CA PHE A 74 -5.89 12.34 4.60
C PHE A 74 -5.28 10.94 4.72
N ALA A 75 -4.58 10.64 5.81
CA ALA A 75 -4.05 9.30 6.05
C ALA A 75 -5.16 8.25 6.15
N ALA A 76 -6.28 8.59 6.79
CA ALA A 76 -7.46 7.72 6.88
C ALA A 76 -8.09 7.49 5.49
N VAL A 77 -8.17 8.52 4.64
CA VAL A 77 -8.65 8.38 3.25
C VAL A 77 -7.72 7.50 2.43
N VAL A 78 -6.39 7.68 2.53
CA VAL A 78 -5.40 6.84 1.83
C VAL A 78 -5.46 5.40 2.34
N LEU A 79 -5.58 5.18 3.65
CA LEU A 79 -5.76 3.84 4.23
C LEU A 79 -7.07 3.20 3.78
N ALA A 80 -8.17 3.95 3.75
CA ALA A 80 -9.47 3.48 3.27
C ALA A 80 -9.41 3.13 1.77
N ALA A 81 -8.79 3.98 0.96
CA ALA A 81 -8.60 3.74 -0.48
C ALA A 81 -7.68 2.53 -0.73
N GLY A 82 -6.60 2.39 0.02
CA GLY A 82 -5.69 1.24 -0.04
C GLY A 82 -6.38 -0.05 0.38
N LEU A 83 -7.16 -0.02 1.46
CA LEU A 83 -7.94 -1.19 1.91
C LEU A 83 -9.06 -1.54 0.92
N PHE A 84 -9.70 -0.54 0.32
CA PHE A 84 -10.72 -0.73 -0.72
C PHE A 84 -10.11 -1.33 -1.99
N SER A 85 -8.99 -0.79 -2.46
CA SER A 85 -8.20 -1.33 -3.58
C SER A 85 -7.75 -2.77 -3.30
N TYR A 86 -7.25 -3.04 -2.10
CA TYR A 86 -6.86 -4.39 -1.68
C TYR A 86 -8.03 -5.39 -1.70
N ARG A 87 -9.22 -4.95 -1.26
CA ARG A 87 -10.44 -5.76 -1.34
C ARG A 87 -10.87 -6.00 -2.79
N GLN A 88 -10.78 -4.99 -3.66
CA GLN A 88 -11.10 -5.14 -5.09
C GLN A 88 -10.16 -6.14 -5.78
N VAL A 89 -8.85 -6.05 -5.57
CA VAL A 89 -7.88 -6.99 -6.14
C VAL A 89 -8.17 -8.44 -5.69
N ARG A 90 -8.56 -8.64 -4.44
CA ARG A 90 -8.98 -9.97 -3.95
C ARG A 90 -10.30 -10.46 -4.54
N ILE A 91 -11.22 -9.56 -4.90
CA ILE A 91 -12.47 -9.91 -5.61
C ILE A 91 -12.16 -10.30 -7.06
N ASP A 92 -11.25 -9.59 -7.72
CA ASP A 92 -10.84 -9.91 -9.10
C ASP A 92 -10.08 -11.25 -9.20
N HIS A 93 -9.30 -11.60 -8.17
CA HIS A 93 -8.66 -12.92 -8.10
C HIS A 93 -9.67 -14.06 -7.96
N ARG A 94 -10.86 -13.81 -7.39
CA ARG A 94 -11.92 -14.84 -7.35
C ARG A 94 -12.53 -15.08 -8.72
N HIS A 95 -12.61 -14.07 -9.59
CA HIS A 95 -13.07 -14.26 -10.97
C HIS A 95 -12.05 -15.03 -11.83
N ALA A 96 -10.74 -14.85 -11.58
CA ALA A 96 -9.72 -15.67 -12.21
C ALA A 96 -9.80 -17.14 -11.77
N LEU A 97 -10.10 -17.41 -10.49
CA LEU A 97 -10.25 -18.78 -9.99
C LEU A 97 -11.54 -19.47 -10.44
N VAL A 98 -12.66 -18.74 -10.67
CA VAL A 98 -13.88 -19.36 -11.21
C VAL A 98 -13.67 -19.87 -12.64
N LYS A 99 -12.93 -19.12 -13.48
CA LYS A 99 -12.56 -19.58 -14.83
C LYS A 99 -11.60 -20.76 -14.81
N SER A 100 -10.68 -20.80 -13.84
CA SER A 100 -9.76 -21.93 -13.65
C SER A 100 -10.43 -23.16 -13.05
N VAL A 101 -11.48 -23.00 -12.22
CA VAL A 101 -12.25 -24.12 -11.68
C VAL A 101 -13.21 -24.66 -12.73
N GLU A 102 -13.77 -23.85 -13.62
CA GLU A 102 -14.59 -24.36 -14.74
C GLU A 102 -13.74 -25.18 -15.72
N ALA A 103 -12.55 -24.68 -16.10
CA ALA A 103 -11.61 -25.41 -16.96
C ALA A 103 -10.99 -26.66 -16.30
N VAL A 104 -10.83 -26.68 -14.97
CA VAL A 104 -10.33 -27.86 -14.23
C VAL A 104 -11.47 -28.79 -13.81
N SER A 105 -12.71 -28.32 -13.69
CA SER A 105 -13.89 -29.15 -13.40
C SER A 105 -14.40 -29.89 -14.63
N GLU A 106 -14.16 -29.37 -15.83
CA GLU A 106 -14.44 -30.10 -17.07
C GLU A 106 -13.42 -31.22 -17.33
N VAL A 107 -12.23 -31.16 -16.72
CA VAL A 107 -11.15 -32.16 -16.87
C VAL A 107 -10.98 -33.05 -15.62
N SER A 108 -11.41 -32.62 -14.45
CA SER A 108 -11.30 -33.36 -13.19
C SER A 108 -12.64 -33.95 -12.80
N SER A 109 -13.06 -34.95 -13.58
CA SER A 109 -13.85 -36.04 -13.01
C SER A 109 -13.02 -36.67 -11.88
N LEU A 110 -13.25 -36.20 -10.65
CA LEU A 110 -13.02 -36.87 -9.36
C LEU A 110 -11.81 -37.83 -9.28
N PRO A 111 -10.70 -37.49 -8.59
CA PRO A 111 -9.81 -38.51 -8.06
C PRO A 111 -10.50 -39.16 -6.86
N SER A 112 -10.71 -40.47 -6.95
CA SER A 112 -11.34 -41.29 -5.91
C SER A 112 -10.73 -41.07 -4.52
N PRO A 113 -11.53 -41.17 -3.43
CA PRO A 113 -11.09 -40.96 -2.04
C PRO A 113 -9.94 -41.88 -1.58
N LYS A 114 -9.60 -42.91 -2.37
CA LYS A 114 -8.51 -43.85 -2.11
C LYS A 114 -7.12 -43.23 -2.23
N ILE A 115 -6.95 -42.13 -2.97
CA ILE A 115 -5.66 -41.45 -3.14
C ILE A 115 -5.28 -40.67 -1.87
N LEU A 116 -6.26 -40.24 -1.08
CA LEU A 116 -6.02 -39.55 0.20
C LEU A 116 -5.53 -40.51 1.29
N GLU A 117 -5.83 -41.81 1.17
CA GLU A 117 -5.41 -42.86 2.11
C GLU A 117 -3.88 -43.06 2.11
N ASP A 118 -3.24 -42.98 0.94
CA ASP A 118 -1.77 -43.11 0.82
C ASP A 118 -1.04 -41.93 1.49
N PHE A 119 -1.63 -40.74 1.47
CA PHE A 119 -1.04 -39.57 2.16
C PHE A 119 -1.18 -39.67 3.68
N ASP A 120 -2.28 -40.20 4.19
CA ASP A 120 -2.43 -40.49 5.63
C ASP A 120 -1.47 -41.60 6.09
N ALA A 121 -1.21 -42.60 5.25
CA ALA A 121 -0.23 -43.65 5.53
C ALA A 121 1.21 -43.10 5.63
N ILE A 122 1.61 -42.20 4.71
CA ILE A 122 2.92 -41.53 4.76
C ILE A 122 3.03 -40.66 6.01
N ARG A 123 1.97 -39.94 6.38
CA ARG A 123 1.96 -39.09 7.58
C ARG A 123 2.01 -39.88 8.88
N ALA A 124 1.39 -41.07 8.91
CA ALA A 124 1.47 -41.98 10.05
C ALA A 124 2.86 -42.60 10.21
N LEU A 125 3.57 -42.88 9.10
CA LEU A 125 4.96 -43.37 9.11
C LEU A 125 5.96 -42.33 9.61
N ASP A 126 5.77 -41.06 9.30
CA ASP A 126 6.62 -39.95 9.76
C ASP A 126 6.51 -39.69 11.28
N THR A 127 5.49 -40.27 11.94
CA THR A 127 5.29 -40.19 13.40
C THR A 127 5.82 -41.45 14.13
N ALA A 128 6.56 -42.33 13.47
CA ALA A 128 7.30 -43.39 14.13
C ALA A 128 8.49 -42.79 14.93
N PRO A 129 8.80 -43.28 16.15
CA PRO A 129 9.87 -42.72 16.96
C PRO A 129 11.21 -42.78 16.24
N ALA A 130 11.99 -41.70 16.40
CA ALA A 130 13.31 -41.51 15.82
C ALA A 130 14.15 -42.81 15.89
N ALA A 131 14.73 -43.18 14.75
CA ALA A 131 15.59 -44.34 14.58
C ALA A 131 16.59 -44.47 15.74
N ASP A 132 16.77 -45.71 16.22
CA ASP A 132 17.63 -46.06 17.35
C ASP A 132 19.02 -45.40 17.28
N GLU A 133 19.20 -44.32 18.04
CA GLU A 133 20.49 -43.64 18.30
C GLU A 133 21.58 -44.60 18.83
N GLN A 134 21.19 -45.79 19.30
CA GLN A 134 22.11 -46.83 19.78
C GLN A 134 22.94 -47.50 18.67
N LEU A 135 22.57 -47.36 17.39
CA LEU A 135 23.42 -47.80 16.27
C LEU A 135 24.54 -46.80 15.93
N ILE A 136 24.47 -45.56 16.44
CA ILE A 136 25.45 -44.50 16.17
C ILE A 136 26.45 -44.35 17.33
N SER A 137 26.11 -44.84 18.52
CA SER A 137 26.97 -44.78 19.72
C SER A 137 27.72 -46.09 20.04
N GLY A 138 27.88 -47.00 19.06
CA GLY A 138 28.71 -48.19 19.22
C GLY A 138 30.20 -47.83 19.34
N PRO A 139 30.92 -48.26 20.39
CA PRO A 139 32.30 -47.88 20.61
C PRO A 139 33.20 -48.45 19.52
N LEU A 140 33.94 -47.55 18.86
CA LEU A 140 35.02 -47.85 17.94
C LEU A 140 36.24 -48.34 18.74
N GLU A 141 36.09 -49.48 19.43
CA GLU A 141 37.11 -50.13 20.25
C GLU A 141 37.02 -51.63 19.93
N LEU A 142 37.71 -52.07 18.86
CA LEU A 142 38.23 -53.44 18.62
C LEU A 142 38.62 -53.61 17.14
N ALA A 143 39.56 -52.80 16.65
CA ALA A 143 40.27 -53.09 15.39
C ALA A 143 41.74 -52.62 15.42
N LEU A 144 42.35 -52.60 16.60
CA LEU A 144 43.79 -52.32 16.74
C LEU A 144 44.42 -53.21 17.81
N LEU A 145 44.38 -54.54 17.62
CA LEU A 145 45.43 -55.45 18.10
C LEU A 145 45.25 -56.87 17.52
N LYS A 146 45.88 -57.15 16.38
CA LYS A 146 46.79 -58.31 16.21
C LYS A 146 47.53 -58.22 14.87
#